data_AF-A0A2D7BCR0-F1
#
_entry.id   AF-A0A2D7BCR0-F1
#
_cell.length_a   1.000
_cell.length_b   1.000
_cell.length_c   1.000
_cell.angle_alpha   90.00
_cell.angle_beta   90.00
_cell.angle_gamma   90.00
#
_symmetry.space_group_name_H-M   'P 1'
#
loop_
_entity.id
_entity.type
_entity.pdbx_description
1 polymer ?
#
loop_
_entity_poly.entity_id
_entity_poly.type
_entity_poly.pdbx_seq_one_letter_code
_entity_poly.pdbx_strand_id
1 'polypeptide(L)'
;MKVRDLSKPKFSPATQILGLALMVFWFAAPVLQAAETLKLSARLVWGTNRDKSADDELKAMTPKLKSKFVNIFKWKDYYEISKKTFQFPKHEGKQVRMSKKCEIIMKLLDKDTLQVQVIGEDQLQRTVKHPLKPILNDGDLFVVGGDDKDSYGDAWFLVITHPDLDKEQKKEN
;
A
#
# COMPACT_ATOMS: atom_id res chain seq x y z
N MET A 1 94.87 -18.22 -27.35
CA MET A 1 93.49 -18.68 -27.07
C MET A 1 92.95 -17.85 -25.92
N LYS A 2 91.84 -17.13 -26.14
CA LYS A 2 91.34 -16.05 -25.27
C LYS A 2 90.15 -16.57 -24.47
N VAL A 3 90.30 -16.67 -23.16
CA VAL A 3 89.20 -16.99 -22.22
C VAL A 3 88.29 -15.76 -22.18
N ARG A 4 87.01 -15.93 -22.54
CA ARG A 4 86.01 -14.87 -22.46
C ARG A 4 85.17 -15.07 -21.21
N ASP A 5 85.11 -13.98 -20.46
CA ASP A 5 84.43 -13.77 -19.19
C ASP A 5 82.90 -13.93 -19.32
N LEU A 6 82.28 -14.56 -18.32
CA LEU A 6 80.84 -14.79 -18.21
C LEU A 6 80.21 -13.61 -17.47
N SER A 7 79.73 -12.62 -18.22
CA SER A 7 78.94 -11.51 -17.66
C SER A 7 77.52 -11.98 -17.34
N LYS A 8 77.17 -11.99 -16.05
CA LYS A 8 75.80 -12.24 -15.55
C LYS A 8 74.93 -10.99 -15.77
N PRO A 9 73.68 -11.10 -16.24
CA PRO A 9 72.78 -9.96 -16.32
C PRO A 9 72.30 -9.52 -14.93
N LYS A 10 72.38 -8.20 -14.67
CA LYS A 10 71.86 -7.52 -13.47
C LYS A 10 70.33 -7.47 -13.54
N PHE A 11 69.66 -8.06 -12.57
CA PHE A 11 68.23 -7.85 -12.32
C PHE A 11 68.04 -6.47 -11.66
N SER A 12 67.31 -5.58 -12.32
CA SER A 12 66.95 -4.25 -11.80
C SER A 12 65.58 -4.30 -11.13
N PRO A 13 65.41 -3.79 -9.90
CA PRO A 13 64.15 -3.85 -9.15
C PRO A 13 63.31 -2.60 -9.43
N ALA A 14 62.79 -2.43 -10.64
CA ALA A 14 62.04 -1.20 -10.98
C ALA A 14 60.79 -1.43 -11.85
N THR A 15 60.19 -2.62 -11.78
CA THR A 15 58.97 -2.91 -12.56
C THR A 15 58.05 -3.89 -11.82
N GLN A 16 57.60 -3.51 -10.62
CA GLN A 16 56.68 -4.32 -9.80
C GLN A 16 55.58 -3.44 -9.17
N ILE A 17 55.07 -2.42 -9.87
CA ILE A 17 53.87 -1.69 -9.45
C ILE A 17 53.04 -1.32 -10.68
N LEU A 18 52.45 -2.30 -11.35
CA LEU A 18 51.37 -2.01 -12.32
C LEU A 18 50.32 -3.14 -12.46
N GLY A 19 50.38 -4.18 -11.63
CA GLY A 19 49.56 -5.38 -11.80
C GLY A 19 48.36 -5.54 -10.85
N LEU A 20 48.16 -4.63 -9.88
CA LEU A 20 47.20 -4.88 -8.78
C LEU A 20 46.08 -3.84 -8.62
N ALA A 21 45.90 -2.92 -9.58
CA ALA A 21 44.87 -1.86 -9.49
C ALA A 21 43.60 -2.14 -10.34
N LEU A 22 43.54 -3.24 -11.07
CA LEU A 22 42.48 -3.49 -12.07
C LEU A 22 41.56 -4.69 -11.77
N MET A 23 41.61 -5.24 -10.55
CA MET A 23 40.88 -6.47 -10.21
C MET A 23 40.03 -6.35 -8.92
N VAL A 24 39.39 -5.19 -8.68
CA VAL A 24 38.41 -5.03 -7.57
C VAL A 24 37.05 -4.50 -8.06
N PHE A 25 36.88 -4.24 -9.34
CA PHE A 25 35.61 -3.75 -9.91
C PHE A 25 34.79 -4.86 -10.58
N TRP A 26 34.65 -6.00 -9.92
CA TRP A 26 33.81 -7.09 -10.42
C TRP A 26 32.68 -7.41 -9.42
N PHE A 27 31.47 -7.00 -9.80
CA PHE A 27 30.15 -7.33 -9.22
C PHE A 27 29.73 -6.67 -7.90
N ALA A 28 29.65 -5.34 -7.86
CA ALA A 28 28.55 -4.71 -7.12
C ALA A 28 27.36 -4.53 -8.09
N ALA A 29 26.70 -5.64 -8.46
CA ALA A 29 25.39 -5.53 -9.10
C ALA A 29 24.43 -4.96 -8.03
N PRO A 30 23.79 -3.80 -8.26
CA PRO A 30 22.74 -3.36 -7.35
C PRO A 30 21.67 -4.44 -7.37
N VAL A 31 21.46 -5.11 -6.23
CA VAL A 31 20.30 -5.98 -6.04
C VAL A 31 19.10 -5.05 -6.13
N LEU A 32 18.45 -5.03 -7.30
CA LEU A 32 17.17 -4.39 -7.48
C LEU A 32 16.17 -5.26 -6.70
N GLN A 33 16.07 -5.01 -5.40
CA GLN A 33 15.09 -5.68 -4.57
C GLN A 33 13.73 -5.24 -5.10
N ALA A 34 13.02 -6.16 -5.77
CA ALA A 34 11.69 -5.88 -6.26
C ALA A 34 10.84 -5.41 -5.07
N ALA A 35 10.32 -4.19 -5.16
CA ALA A 35 9.47 -3.64 -4.12
C ALA A 35 8.27 -4.59 -3.96
N GLU A 36 8.18 -5.26 -2.82
CA GLU A 36 7.04 -6.13 -2.55
C GLU A 36 5.78 -5.27 -2.49
N THR A 37 4.91 -5.41 -3.48
CA THR A 37 3.61 -4.75 -3.52
C THR A 37 2.50 -5.75 -3.28
N LEU A 38 1.38 -5.26 -2.74
CA LEU A 38 0.13 -6.00 -2.67
C LEU A 38 -1.02 -5.12 -3.12
N LYS A 39 -2.11 -5.71 -3.60
CA LYS A 39 -3.25 -4.96 -4.14
C LYS A 39 -4.30 -4.75 -3.05
N LEU A 40 -4.71 -3.51 -2.83
CA LEU A 40 -5.79 -3.16 -1.90
C LEU A 40 -6.85 -2.33 -2.60
N SER A 41 -8.05 -2.32 -2.03
CA SER A 41 -9.10 -1.37 -2.39
C SER A 41 -9.50 -0.55 -1.17
N ALA A 42 -9.59 0.76 -1.34
CA ALA A 42 -10.18 1.68 -0.37
C ALA A 42 -11.49 2.25 -0.93
N ARG A 43 -12.49 2.38 -0.07
CA ARG A 43 -13.78 3.02 -0.38
C ARG A 43 -14.09 4.10 0.64
N LEU A 44 -14.63 5.21 0.17
CA LEU A 44 -15.27 6.20 1.01
C LEU A 44 -16.78 6.04 0.87
N VAL A 45 -17.44 5.81 2.00
CA VAL A 45 -18.84 5.46 2.09
C VAL A 45 -19.56 6.48 2.97
N TRP A 46 -20.76 6.87 2.55
CA TRP A 46 -21.70 7.64 3.35
C TRP A 46 -22.81 6.72 3.86
N GLY A 47 -23.04 6.70 5.18
CA GLY A 47 -24.17 6.03 5.79
C GLY A 47 -25.21 7.05 6.23
N THR A 48 -26.47 6.80 5.89
CA THR A 48 -27.59 7.69 6.23
C THR A 48 -28.86 6.92 6.55
N ASN A 49 -29.76 7.56 7.29
CA ASN A 49 -31.14 7.10 7.52
C ASN A 49 -32.17 7.90 6.74
N ARG A 50 -31.72 8.91 5.98
CA ARG A 50 -32.56 9.81 5.20
C ARG A 50 -32.91 9.15 3.86
N ASP A 51 -34.09 9.48 3.35
CA ASP A 51 -34.43 9.13 1.98
C ASP A 51 -33.49 9.89 1.03
N LYS A 52 -32.92 9.17 0.06
CA LYS A 52 -31.96 9.75 -0.89
C LYS A 52 -32.59 10.93 -1.63
N SER A 53 -31.92 12.07 -1.66
CA SER A 53 -32.33 13.18 -2.52
C SER A 53 -32.23 12.75 -3.99
N ALA A 54 -33.15 13.20 -4.84
CA ALA A 54 -33.11 12.88 -6.28
C ALA A 54 -31.86 13.47 -6.97
N ASP A 55 -31.22 14.46 -6.34
CA ASP A 55 -30.08 15.21 -6.88
C ASP A 55 -28.72 14.55 -6.59
N ASP A 56 -28.66 13.60 -5.64
CA ASP A 56 -27.43 12.89 -5.32
C ASP A 56 -27.26 11.65 -6.21
N GLU A 57 -26.54 11.77 -7.33
CA GLU A 57 -26.15 10.64 -8.20
C GLU A 57 -25.08 9.71 -7.55
N LEU A 58 -25.15 9.49 -6.23
CA LEU A 58 -24.24 8.59 -5.54
C LEU A 58 -24.57 7.13 -5.84
N LYS A 59 -23.53 6.35 -6.12
CA LYS A 59 -23.65 4.92 -6.38
C LYS A 59 -24.03 4.18 -5.10
N ALA A 60 -25.08 3.38 -5.14
CA ALA A 60 -25.41 2.49 -4.03
C ALA A 60 -24.27 1.49 -3.78
N MET A 61 -24.01 1.21 -2.51
CA MET A 61 -23.04 0.18 -2.12
C MET A 61 -23.44 -1.19 -2.67
N THR A 62 -22.46 -2.04 -3.00
CA THR A 62 -22.71 -3.42 -3.45
C THR A 62 -23.45 -4.22 -2.37
N PRO A 63 -24.39 -5.12 -2.74
CA PRO A 63 -25.17 -5.89 -1.75
C PRO A 63 -24.31 -6.67 -0.74
N LYS A 64 -23.19 -7.24 -1.21
CA LYS A 64 -22.25 -8.02 -0.39
C LYS A 64 -21.52 -7.18 0.66
N LEU A 65 -21.18 -5.93 0.34
CA LEU A 65 -20.58 -5.02 1.31
C LEU A 65 -21.66 -4.44 2.24
N LYS A 66 -22.84 -4.09 1.69
CA LYS A 66 -23.97 -3.58 2.47
C LYS A 66 -24.40 -4.56 3.56
N SER A 67 -24.47 -5.86 3.25
CA SER A 67 -24.84 -6.89 4.24
C SER A 67 -23.87 -6.98 5.42
N LYS A 68 -22.56 -6.77 5.20
CA LYS A 68 -21.56 -6.69 6.28
C LYS A 68 -21.74 -5.41 7.11
N PHE A 69 -22.14 -4.29 6.48
CA PHE A 69 -22.34 -3.00 7.14
C PHE A 69 -23.58 -2.96 8.04
N VAL A 70 -24.74 -3.37 7.53
CA VAL A 70 -26.02 -3.30 8.28
C VAL A 70 -26.03 -4.16 9.55
N ASN A 71 -25.16 -5.18 9.63
CA ASN A 71 -25.02 -6.02 10.81
C ASN A 71 -24.17 -5.38 11.92
N ILE A 72 -23.36 -4.36 11.59
CA ILE A 72 -22.41 -3.72 12.50
C ILE A 72 -22.84 -2.29 12.83
N PHE A 73 -23.47 -1.61 11.88
CA PHE A 73 -23.73 -0.18 11.92
C PHE A 73 -25.22 0.14 11.77
N LYS A 74 -25.67 1.24 12.39
CA LYS A 74 -27.10 1.58 12.57
C LYS A 74 -27.79 2.22 11.36
N TRP A 75 -27.06 2.57 10.30
CA TRP A 75 -27.64 3.30 9.16
C TRP A 75 -28.38 2.37 8.20
N LYS A 76 -29.51 2.83 7.67
CA LYS A 76 -30.35 2.08 6.73
C LYS A 76 -29.71 1.93 5.36
N ASP A 77 -29.11 3.01 4.87
CA ASP A 77 -28.56 3.09 3.53
C ASP A 77 -27.09 3.52 3.53
N TYR A 78 -26.38 2.98 2.54
CA TYR A 78 -24.96 3.19 2.36
C TYR A 78 -24.65 3.47 0.89
N TYR A 79 -23.94 4.55 0.65
CA TYR A 79 -23.59 5.02 -0.69
C TYR A 79 -22.07 5.13 -0.83
N GLU A 80 -21.55 4.66 -1.97
CA GLU A 80 -20.13 4.77 -2.30
C GLU A 80 -19.88 6.16 -2.91
N ILE A 81 -19.16 7.01 -2.17
CA ILE A 81 -18.69 8.31 -2.67
C ILE A 81 -17.53 8.09 -3.63
N SER A 82 -16.59 7.22 -3.26
CA SER A 82 -15.47 6.87 -4.12
C SER A 82 -14.91 5.49 -3.81
N LYS A 83 -14.32 4.87 -4.83
CA LYS A 83 -13.59 3.60 -4.73
C LYS A 83 -12.28 3.70 -5.48
N LYS A 84 -11.19 3.28 -4.84
CA LYS A 84 -9.85 3.27 -5.42
C LYS A 84 -9.20 1.91 -5.18
N THR A 85 -8.68 1.32 -6.24
CA THR A 85 -7.87 0.10 -6.18
C THR A 85 -6.45 0.46 -6.57
N PHE A 86 -5.47 0.05 -5.78
CA PHE A 86 -4.08 0.48 -5.95
C PHE A 86 -3.11 -0.62 -5.54
N GLN A 87 -1.88 -0.52 -6.05
CA GLN A 87 -0.75 -1.26 -5.53
C GLN A 87 -0.21 -0.53 -4.29
N PHE A 88 -0.13 -1.25 -3.18
CA PHE A 88 0.41 -0.81 -1.92
C PHE A 88 1.85 -1.36 -1.77
N PRO A 89 2.87 -0.51 -1.82
CA PRO A 89 4.25 -0.93 -1.58
C PRO A 89 4.47 -1.15 -0.08
N LYS A 90 4.86 -2.36 0.30
CA LYS A 90 4.96 -2.76 1.72
C LYS A 90 5.95 -1.92 2.54
N HIS A 91 7.02 -1.43 1.90
CA HIS A 91 8.12 -0.75 2.58
C HIS A 91 7.95 0.77 2.68
N GLU A 92 7.35 1.40 1.66
CA GLU A 92 7.23 2.86 1.56
C GLU A 92 5.90 3.38 2.12
N GLY A 93 4.87 2.54 2.09
CA GLY A 93 3.50 2.97 2.35
C GLY A 93 2.87 3.68 1.15
N LYS A 94 1.65 4.17 1.33
CA LYS A 94 0.88 4.80 0.25
C LYS A 94 -0.04 5.88 0.77
N GLN A 95 0.00 7.03 0.10
CA GLN A 95 -1.00 8.08 0.26
C GLN A 95 -2.04 7.98 -0.86
N VAL A 96 -3.31 8.10 -0.50
CA VAL A 96 -4.45 7.99 -1.41
C VAL A 96 -5.49 9.06 -1.07
N ARG A 97 -5.65 10.05 -1.96
CA ARG A 97 -6.73 11.02 -1.86
C ARG A 97 -8.07 10.36 -2.20
N MET A 98 -9.03 10.32 -1.28
CA MET A 98 -10.32 9.65 -1.47
C MET A 98 -11.42 10.61 -1.97
N SER A 99 -11.38 11.87 -1.55
CA SER A 99 -12.26 12.94 -2.04
C SER A 99 -11.53 14.28 -1.97
N LYS A 100 -12.22 15.40 -2.26
CA LYS A 100 -11.65 16.74 -2.05
C LYS A 100 -11.26 16.97 -0.58
N LYS A 101 -12.08 16.47 0.35
CA LYS A 101 -11.95 16.66 1.80
C LYS A 101 -11.36 15.45 2.55
N CYS A 102 -11.04 14.35 1.88
CA CYS A 102 -10.59 13.12 2.54
C CYS A 102 -9.38 12.51 1.84
N GLU A 103 -8.37 12.18 2.62
CA GLU A 103 -7.16 11.51 2.21
C GLU A 103 -6.72 10.48 3.26
N ILE A 104 -6.05 9.43 2.81
CA ILE A 104 -5.55 8.38 3.69
C ILE A 104 -4.05 8.17 3.46
N ILE A 105 -3.33 7.96 4.55
CA ILE A 105 -1.91 7.60 4.52
C ILE A 105 -1.77 6.23 5.19
N MET A 106 -1.26 5.28 4.44
CA MET A 106 -1.13 3.89 4.85
C MET A 106 0.33 3.49 4.95
N LYS A 107 0.70 2.74 5.97
CA LYS A 107 2.01 2.10 6.07
C LYS A 107 1.93 0.81 6.87
N LEU A 108 2.89 -0.08 6.67
CA LEU A 108 3.08 -1.20 7.56
C LEU A 108 3.92 -0.79 8.76
N LEU A 109 3.51 -1.20 9.96
CA LEU A 109 4.32 -1.01 11.17
C LEU A 109 5.29 -2.17 11.40
N ASP A 110 4.91 -3.34 10.90
CA ASP A 110 5.65 -4.60 10.93
C ASP A 110 5.19 -5.44 9.72
N LYS A 111 5.47 -6.75 9.70
CA LYS A 111 5.17 -7.59 8.53
C LYS A 111 3.67 -7.75 8.24
N ASP A 112 2.78 -7.55 9.21
CA ASP A 112 1.35 -7.83 9.06
C ASP A 112 0.41 -6.81 9.71
N THR A 113 0.89 -5.72 10.28
CA THR A 113 0.06 -4.65 10.85
C THR A 113 0.00 -3.43 9.94
N LEU A 114 -1.17 -3.19 9.35
CA LEU A 114 -1.46 -1.99 8.56
C LEU A 114 -1.89 -0.85 9.47
N GLN A 115 -1.15 0.26 9.44
CA GLN A 115 -1.58 1.53 10.00
C GLN A 115 -2.22 2.40 8.92
N VAL A 116 -3.33 3.04 9.26
CA VAL A 116 -4.03 4.01 8.43
C VAL A 116 -4.20 5.29 9.21
N GLN A 117 -3.74 6.40 8.63
CA GLN A 117 -4.06 7.75 9.08
C GLN A 117 -5.12 8.32 8.15
N VAL A 118 -6.19 8.85 8.73
CA VAL A 118 -7.27 9.51 7.99
C VAL A 118 -7.11 11.00 8.14
N ILE A 119 -6.87 11.68 7.03
CA ILE A 119 -6.80 13.13 6.92
C ILE A 119 -8.14 13.61 6.36
N GLY A 120 -8.83 14.43 7.13
CA GLY A 120 -10.11 15.04 6.78
C GLY A 120 -9.99 16.55 6.88
N GLU A 121 -10.38 17.27 5.82
CA GLU A 121 -10.24 18.73 5.73
C GLU A 121 -8.83 19.20 6.10
N ASP A 122 -7.83 18.51 5.53
CA ASP A 122 -6.39 18.75 5.74
C ASP A 122 -5.91 18.61 7.20
N GLN A 123 -6.72 18.03 8.07
CA GLN A 123 -6.38 17.73 9.46
C GLN A 123 -6.41 16.22 9.75
N LEU A 124 -5.45 15.75 10.54
CA LEU A 124 -5.43 14.36 11.02
C LEU A 124 -6.65 14.10 11.91
N GLN A 125 -7.58 13.28 11.43
CA GLN A 125 -8.79 12.91 12.18
C GLN A 125 -8.51 11.72 13.09
N ARG A 126 -7.87 10.66 12.57
CA ARG A 126 -7.56 9.44 13.32
C ARG A 126 -6.35 8.70 12.76
N THR A 127 -5.69 7.97 13.66
CA THR A 127 -4.70 6.93 13.32
C THR A 127 -5.17 5.62 13.92
N VAL A 128 -5.33 4.60 13.08
CA VAL A 128 -5.80 3.27 13.48
C VAL A 128 -4.88 2.19 12.93
N LYS A 129 -4.92 1.01 13.54
CA LYS A 129 -4.11 -0.15 13.16
C LYS A 129 -5.03 -1.36 12.98
N HIS A 130 -4.71 -2.22 12.01
CA HIS A 130 -5.45 -3.46 11.78
C HIS A 130 -4.51 -4.53 11.20
N PRO A 131 -4.68 -5.81 11.58
CA PRO A 131 -3.98 -6.91 10.94
C PRO A 131 -4.32 -7.01 9.44
N LEU A 132 -3.33 -7.25 8.61
CA LEU A 132 -3.48 -7.34 7.16
C LEU A 132 -3.99 -8.72 6.71
N LYS A 133 -3.62 -9.80 7.42
CA LYS A 133 -3.98 -11.17 7.06
C LYS A 133 -5.50 -11.38 6.91
N PRO A 134 -6.37 -10.95 7.85
CA PRO A 134 -7.81 -11.16 7.69
C PRO A 134 -8.40 -10.40 6.50
N ILE A 135 -7.85 -9.21 6.20
CA ILE A 135 -8.26 -8.43 5.02
C ILE A 135 -7.95 -9.20 3.74
N LEU A 136 -6.76 -9.82 3.66
CA LEU A 136 -6.27 -10.49 2.45
C LEU A 136 -6.84 -11.90 2.27
N ASN A 137 -6.98 -12.65 3.36
CA ASN A 137 -7.31 -14.08 3.30
C ASN A 137 -8.80 -14.35 3.52
N ASP A 138 -9.42 -13.59 4.43
CA ASP A 138 -10.77 -13.90 4.94
C ASP A 138 -11.82 -12.93 4.37
N GLY A 139 -11.38 -11.89 3.66
CA GLY A 139 -12.25 -10.85 3.12
C GLY A 139 -12.87 -9.98 4.22
N ASP A 140 -12.15 -9.81 5.33
CA ASP A 140 -12.51 -8.89 6.40
C ASP A 140 -12.42 -7.43 5.95
N LEU A 141 -13.15 -6.60 6.67
CA LEU A 141 -13.23 -5.18 6.43
C LEU A 141 -12.42 -4.44 7.48
N PHE A 142 -11.46 -3.64 7.05
CA PHE A 142 -10.89 -2.63 7.93
C PHE A 142 -11.66 -1.33 7.75
N VAL A 143 -12.52 -1.03 8.72
CA VAL A 143 -13.42 0.14 8.71
C VAL A 143 -12.94 1.20 9.69
N VAL A 144 -12.87 2.45 9.24
CA VAL A 144 -12.72 3.64 10.07
C VAL A 144 -13.90 4.55 9.79
N GLY A 145 -14.65 4.93 10.82
CA GLY A 145 -15.80 5.81 10.63
C GLY A 145 -15.88 6.91 11.68
N GLY A 146 -16.71 7.90 11.37
CA GLY A 146 -17.05 9.00 12.25
C GLY A 146 -18.36 9.64 11.81
N ASP A 147 -18.96 10.41 12.71
CA ASP A 147 -20.17 11.17 12.41
C ASP A 147 -19.87 12.24 11.35
N ASP A 148 -20.88 12.53 10.52
CA ASP A 148 -20.83 13.67 9.61
C ASP A 148 -21.02 14.97 10.42
N LYS A 149 -20.07 15.89 10.26
CA LYS A 149 -20.06 17.18 10.96
C LYS A 149 -21.14 18.12 10.40
N ASP A 150 -21.51 17.93 9.14
CA ASP A 150 -22.41 18.83 8.41
C ASP A 150 -23.87 18.36 8.45
N SER A 151 -24.15 17.12 8.86
CA SER A 151 -25.50 16.55 8.88
C SER A 151 -25.73 15.58 10.05
N TYR A 152 -26.60 15.98 10.98
CA TYR A 152 -27.02 15.11 12.08
C TYR A 152 -27.77 13.87 11.55
N GLY A 153 -27.31 12.69 11.93
CA GLY A 153 -27.91 11.41 11.50
C GLY A 153 -27.12 10.69 10.40
N ASP A 154 -26.03 11.27 9.91
CA ASP A 154 -25.18 10.71 8.87
C ASP A 154 -23.78 10.37 9.41
N ALA A 155 -23.09 9.47 8.70
CA ALA A 155 -21.71 9.14 8.99
C ALA A 155 -20.91 8.88 7.73
N TRP A 156 -19.60 9.05 7.85
CA TRP A 156 -18.64 8.64 6.83
C TRP A 156 -17.90 7.38 7.29
N PHE A 157 -17.54 6.53 6.34
CA PHE A 157 -16.72 5.35 6.56
C PHE A 157 -15.64 5.26 5.49
N LEU A 158 -14.41 5.08 5.92
CA LEU A 158 -13.34 4.56 5.11
C LEU A 158 -13.27 3.04 5.26
N VAL A 159 -13.30 2.33 4.16
CA VAL A 159 -13.31 0.86 4.13
C VAL A 159 -12.15 0.36 3.30
N ILE A 160 -11.23 -0.37 3.91
CA ILE A 160 -10.12 -1.05 3.23
C ILE A 160 -10.42 -2.53 3.15
N THR A 161 -10.31 -3.08 1.94
CA THR A 161 -10.65 -4.47 1.63
C THR A 161 -9.67 -5.08 0.64
N HIS A 162 -9.69 -6.41 0.51
CA HIS A 162 -9.16 -7.06 -0.68
C HIS A 162 -9.88 -6.52 -1.95
N PRO A 163 -9.18 -6.31 -3.08
CA PRO A 163 -9.76 -5.78 -4.32
C PRO A 163 -10.89 -6.64 -4.89
N ASP A 164 -10.87 -7.93 -4.60
CA ASP A 164 -11.82 -8.90 -5.16
C ASP A 164 -13.07 -9.12 -4.30
N LEU A 165 -13.27 -8.32 -3.24
CA LEU A 165 -14.44 -8.47 -2.36
C LEU A 165 -15.76 -8.48 -3.15
N ASP A 166 -15.88 -7.64 -4.19
CA ASP A 166 -17.09 -7.51 -5.00
C ASP A 166 -17.19 -8.53 -6.15
N LYS A 167 -16.16 -9.35 -6.39
CA LYS A 167 -16.25 -10.38 -7.42
C LYS A 167 -17.15 -11.50 -6.91
N GLU A 168 -18.19 -11.83 -7.68
CA GLU A 168 -18.96 -13.06 -7.47
C GLU A 168 -17.99 -14.23 -7.56
N GLN A 169 -17.93 -15.05 -6.51
CA GLN A 169 -17.24 -16.33 -6.60
C GLN A 169 -18.07 -17.20 -7.55
N LYS A 170 -17.66 -17.28 -8.82
CA LYS A 170 -18.00 -18.45 -9.63
C LYS A 170 -17.40 -19.65 -8.90
N LYS A 171 -18.23 -20.35 -8.13
CA LYS A 171 -17.91 -21.72 -7.72
C LYS A 171 -17.87 -22.54 -9.00
N GLU A 172 -16.66 -22.90 -9.41
CA GLU A 172 -16.45 -23.97 -10.37
C GLU A 172 -16.85 -25.27 -9.62
N ASN A 173 -17.96 -25.87 -10.06
CA ASN A 173 -18.44 -27.16 -9.58
C ASN A 173 -17.61 -28.29 -10.20
#